data_AF-A0A4Y9SZN9-F1
#
_entry.id   AF-A0A4Y9SZN9-F1
#
_cell.length_a   1.000
_cell.length_b   1.000
_cell.length_c   1.000
_cell.angle_alpha   90.00
_cell.angle_beta   90.00
_cell.angle_gamma   90.00
#
_symmetry.space_group_name_H-M   'P 1'
#
loop_
_entity.id
_entity.type
_entity.pdbx_description
1 polymer ?
#
loop_
_entity_poly.entity_id
_entity_poly.type
_entity_poly.pdbx_seq_one_letter_code
_entity_poly.pdbx_strand_id
1 'polypeptide(L)'
;NVAMLAIDLAPTALQNFIQTLRGWQNMRGCVVTVPYKQLLASRLDSLSERSAALRSVNVIRREADGRLVGDIVDGEGFLNAARKHAFNPKDKQALVIGTGGVGSAIAYSLCQAGVSHLVISDLSQERG
;
A
#
# COMPACT_ATOMS: atom_id res chain seq x y z
N ASN A 1 22.30 -6.31 -12.22
CA ASN A 1 21.23 -7.26 -12.62
C ASN A 1 20.18 -7.28 -11.51
N VAL A 2 18.89 -7.16 -11.84
CA VAL A 2 17.78 -7.18 -10.86
C VAL A 2 16.71 -8.13 -11.40
N ALA A 3 16.13 -8.94 -10.53
CA ALA A 3 15.04 -9.85 -10.86
C ALA A 3 13.93 -9.74 -9.82
N MET A 4 12.71 -10.13 -10.19
CA MET A 4 11.56 -10.23 -9.30
C MET A 4 11.10 -11.69 -9.27
N LEU A 5 10.86 -12.22 -8.08
CA LEU A 5 10.43 -13.60 -7.85
C LEU A 5 9.07 -13.56 -7.16
N ALA A 6 8.13 -14.38 -7.64
CA ALA A 6 6.87 -14.60 -6.96
C ALA A 6 7.09 -15.56 -5.78
N ILE A 7 6.53 -15.23 -4.61
CA ILE A 7 6.59 -16.05 -3.41
C ILE A 7 5.15 -16.24 -2.94
N ASP A 8 4.63 -17.45 -3.13
CA ASP A 8 3.39 -17.87 -2.49
C ASP A 8 3.70 -18.27 -1.05
N LEU A 9 3.30 -17.43 -0.11
CA LEU A 9 3.66 -17.55 1.30
C LEU A 9 2.47 -18.08 2.08
N ALA A 10 2.67 -19.15 2.86
CA ALA A 10 1.68 -19.62 3.82
C ALA A 10 1.56 -18.63 5.01
N PRO A 11 0.34 -18.37 5.55
CA PRO A 11 0.17 -17.42 6.64
C PRO A 11 1.00 -17.72 7.89
N THR A 12 1.21 -19.00 8.19
CA THR A 12 2.04 -19.47 9.31
C THR A 12 3.52 -19.13 9.17
N ALA A 13 4.00 -18.93 7.94
CA ALA A 13 5.39 -18.60 7.66
C ALA A 13 5.69 -17.09 7.70
N LEU A 14 4.68 -16.24 7.86
CA LEU A 14 4.82 -14.78 7.74
C LEU A 14 5.91 -14.21 8.66
N GLN A 15 5.92 -14.62 9.93
CA GLN A 15 6.90 -14.11 10.89
C GLN A 15 8.34 -14.48 10.50
N ASN A 16 8.56 -15.74 10.14
CA ASN A 16 9.87 -16.21 9.71
C ASN A 16 10.30 -15.53 8.40
N PHE A 17 9.36 -15.31 7.48
CA PHE A 17 9.64 -14.61 6.22
C PHE A 17 10.12 -13.19 6.45
N ILE A 18 9.52 -12.44 7.38
CA ILE A 18 9.98 -11.09 7.73
C ILE A 18 11.42 -11.11 8.24
N GLN A 19 11.78 -12.10 9.08
CA GLN A 19 13.17 -12.25 9.54
C GLN A 19 14.12 -12.60 8.38
N THR A 20 13.68 -13.47 7.46
CA THR A 20 14.43 -13.74 6.22
C THR A 20 14.65 -12.47 5.41
N LEU A 21 13.64 -11.62 5.22
CA LEU A 21 13.78 -10.36 4.51
C LEU A 21 14.86 -9.47 5.14
N ARG A 22 14.92 -9.37 6.48
CA ARG A 22 15.97 -8.60 7.17
C ARG A 22 17.37 -9.12 6.87
N GLY A 23 17.55 -10.44 6.85
CA GLY A 23 18.84 -11.08 6.54
C GLY A 23 19.19 -11.16 5.05
N TRP A 24 18.25 -10.91 4.14
CA TRP A 24 18.44 -11.11 2.70
C TRP A 24 19.24 -9.98 2.04
N GLN A 25 20.57 -10.07 2.13
CA GLN A 25 21.50 -8.97 1.79
C GLN A 25 21.43 -8.46 0.35
N ASN A 26 21.12 -9.32 -0.63
CA ASN A 26 21.01 -8.92 -2.04
C ASN A 26 19.57 -8.60 -2.49
N MET A 27 18.60 -8.60 -1.57
CA MET A 27 17.22 -8.19 -1.84
C MET A 27 17.04 -6.70 -1.50
N ARG A 28 16.52 -5.93 -2.47
CA ARG A 28 16.31 -4.48 -2.32
C ARG A 28 14.95 -4.12 -1.74
N GLY A 29 13.96 -4.99 -1.96
CA GLY A 29 12.60 -4.80 -1.52
C GLY A 29 11.69 -5.94 -1.96
N CYS A 30 10.43 -5.86 -1.54
CA CYS A 30 9.40 -6.84 -1.84
C CYS A 30 8.08 -6.12 -2.15
N VAL A 31 7.32 -6.66 -3.10
CA VAL A 31 5.94 -6.24 -3.34
C VAL A 31 5.02 -7.13 -2.50
N VAL A 32 4.05 -6.51 -1.85
CA VAL A 32 3.10 -7.17 -0.95
C VAL A 32 1.71 -7.10 -1.56
N THR A 33 1.04 -8.26 -1.60
CA THR A 33 -0.35 -8.37 -2.04
C THR A 33 -1.22 -9.06 -0.98
N VAL A 34 -2.49 -9.29 -1.31
CA VAL A 34 -3.45 -9.97 -0.44
C VAL A 34 -2.94 -11.36 -0.04
N PRO A 35 -3.22 -11.82 1.21
CA PRO A 35 -3.92 -11.12 2.29
C PRO A 35 -2.98 -10.30 3.20
N TYR A 36 -1.73 -10.04 2.80
CA TYR A 36 -0.67 -9.59 3.71
C TYR A 36 -0.52 -8.08 3.89
N LYS A 37 -1.20 -7.25 3.08
CA LYS A 37 -1.00 -5.78 3.08
C LYS A 37 -1.17 -5.15 4.48
N GLN A 38 -2.22 -5.52 5.20
CA GLN A 38 -2.48 -5.00 6.56
C GLN A 38 -1.65 -5.72 7.63
N LEU A 39 -1.45 -7.03 7.47
CA LEU A 39 -0.68 -7.84 8.41
C LEU A 39 0.78 -7.38 8.48
N LEU A 40 1.37 -7.00 7.35
CA LEU A 40 2.77 -6.58 7.34
C LEU A 40 2.98 -5.19 7.93
N ALA A 41 2.03 -4.26 7.79
CA ALA A 41 2.21 -2.87 8.22
C ALA A 41 2.63 -2.75 9.70
N SER A 42 2.10 -3.58 10.60
CA SER A 42 2.44 -3.55 12.03
C SER A 42 3.72 -4.31 12.41
N ARG A 43 4.43 -4.88 11.44
CA ARG A 43 5.60 -5.75 11.66
C ARG A 43 6.89 -5.22 11.02
N LEU A 44 6.82 -4.07 10.35
CA LEU A 44 7.96 -3.38 9.74
C LEU A 44 8.60 -2.39 10.71
N ASP A 45 9.83 -1.98 10.42
CA ASP A 45 10.62 -1.12 11.30
C ASP A 45 10.22 0.36 11.15
N SER A 46 9.65 0.76 10.01
CA SER A 46 9.00 2.07 9.83
C SER A 46 8.03 2.04 8.64
N LEU A 47 7.12 3.02 8.60
CA LEU A 47 6.13 3.21 7.54
C LEU A 47 6.21 4.64 7.01
N SER A 48 5.85 4.83 5.74
CA SER A 48 5.50 6.15 5.22
C SER A 48 4.26 6.71 5.94
N GLU A 49 4.05 8.03 5.89
CA GLU A 49 2.88 8.69 6.48
C GLU A 49 1.56 8.07 5.97
N ARG A 50 1.45 7.90 4.65
CA ARG A 50 0.27 7.28 4.02
C ARG A 50 0.07 5.83 4.45
N SER A 51 1.15 5.07 4.59
CA SER A 51 1.08 3.67 5.01
C SER A 51 0.69 3.53 6.48
N ALA A 52 1.18 4.43 7.33
CA ALA A 52 0.77 4.53 8.73
C ALA A 52 -0.71 4.91 8.87
N ALA A 53 -1.17 5.91 8.10
CA ALA A 53 -2.58 6.34 8.10
C ALA A 53 -3.52 5.21 7.65
N LEU A 54 -3.12 4.44 6.63
CA LEU A 54 -3.93 3.36 6.05
C LEU A 54 -3.73 2.00 6.74
N ARG A 55 -2.75 1.88 7.64
CA ARG A 55 -2.33 0.62 8.29
C ARG A 55 -2.14 -0.52 7.28
N SER A 56 -1.52 -0.20 6.14
CA SER A 56 -1.42 -1.09 4.99
C SER A 56 -0.15 -0.81 4.19
N VAL A 57 0.48 -1.86 3.68
CA VAL A 57 1.68 -1.79 2.82
C VAL A 57 1.47 -2.61 1.55
N ASN A 58 1.90 -2.10 0.39
CA ASN A 58 2.00 -2.89 -0.85
C ASN A 58 3.43 -3.00 -1.37
N VAL A 59 4.37 -2.27 -0.76
CA VAL A 59 5.79 -2.34 -1.09
C VAL A 59 6.63 -2.18 0.18
N ILE A 60 7.72 -2.92 0.25
CA ILE A 60 8.71 -2.87 1.31
C ILE A 60 10.06 -2.57 0.67
N ARG A 61 10.77 -1.59 1.20
CA ARG A 61 12.20 -1.37 0.92
C ARG A 61 13.02 -1.96 2.05
N ARG A 62 14.06 -2.72 1.72
CA ARG A 62 15.06 -3.15 2.69
C ARG A 62 16.22 -2.16 2.68
N GLU A 63 16.50 -1.56 3.82
CA GLU A 63 17.65 -0.68 4.04
C GLU A 63 18.95 -1.50 4.13
N ALA A 64 20.10 -0.85 3.96
CA ALA A 64 21.40 -1.51 3.98
C ALA A 64 21.67 -2.28 5.29
N ASP A 65 21.17 -1.75 6.41
CA ASP A 65 21.25 -2.35 7.75
C ASP A 65 20.24 -3.48 8.00
N GLY A 66 19.39 -3.80 7.02
CA GLY A 66 18.38 -4.83 7.11
C GLY A 66 17.03 -4.36 7.65
N ARG A 67 16.87 -3.09 8.03
CA ARG A 67 15.55 -2.53 8.37
C ARG A 67 14.61 -2.59 7.17
N LEU A 68 13.33 -2.77 7.47
CA LEU A 68 12.24 -2.85 6.50
C LEU A 68 11.36 -1.60 6.63
N VAL A 69 11.25 -0.86 5.52
CA VAL A 69 10.44 0.35 5.41
C VAL A 69 9.26 0.09 4.50
N GLY A 70 8.05 0.25 5.02
CA GLY A 70 6.80 0.00 4.29
C GLY A 70 6.23 1.23 3.62
N ASP A 71 5.60 1.03 2.47
CA ASP A 71 4.81 2.04 1.80
C ASP A 71 3.57 1.44 1.10
N ILE A 72 2.59 2.29 0.81
CA ILE A 72 1.37 1.97 0.04
C ILE A 72 1.27 2.93 -1.15
N VAL A 73 1.65 2.44 -2.33
CA VAL A 73 1.75 3.27 -3.55
C VAL A 73 0.53 3.17 -4.47
N ASP A 74 -0.46 2.35 -4.12
CA ASP A 74 -1.65 2.11 -4.96
C ASP A 74 -2.38 3.43 -5.31
N GLY A 75 -2.58 4.31 -4.31
CA GLY A 75 -3.27 5.58 -4.51
C GLY A 75 -2.48 6.60 -5.33
N GLU A 76 -1.15 6.63 -5.18
CA GLU A 76 -0.29 7.46 -6.02
C GLU A 76 -0.27 6.96 -7.47
N GLY A 77 -0.20 5.63 -7.65
CA GLY A 77 -0.33 4.99 -8.96
C GLY A 77 -1.64 5.36 -9.66
N PHE A 78 -2.76 5.34 -8.92
CA PHE A 78 -4.06 5.77 -9.42
C PHE A 78 -4.05 7.24 -9.86
N LEU A 79 -3.57 8.16 -9.01
CA LEU A 79 -3.51 9.58 -9.37
C LEU A 79 -2.61 9.83 -10.58
N ASN A 80 -1.48 9.14 -10.68
CA ASN A 80 -0.57 9.25 -11.81
C ASN A 80 -1.22 8.77 -13.11
N ALA A 81 -1.99 7.67 -13.07
CA ALA A 81 -2.77 7.23 -14.21
C ALA A 81 -3.87 8.24 -14.56
N ALA A 82 -4.62 8.74 -13.58
CA ALA A 82 -5.70 9.69 -13.79
C ALA A 82 -5.20 11.01 -14.43
N ARG A 83 -4.04 11.53 -14.00
CA ARG A 83 -3.40 12.72 -14.59
C ARG A 83 -3.05 12.53 -16.06
N LYS A 84 -2.63 11.32 -16.47
CA LYS A 84 -2.39 11.00 -17.90
C LYS A 84 -3.67 11.07 -18.74
N HIS A 85 -4.82 10.95 -18.11
CA HIS A 85 -6.14 11.17 -18.70
C HIS A 85 -6.71 12.57 -18.41
N ALA A 86 -5.85 13.56 -18.14
CA ALA A 86 -6.20 14.95 -17.86
C ALA A 86 -7.16 15.14 -16.66
N PHE A 87 -7.20 14.19 -15.73
CA PHE A 87 -7.95 14.34 -14.49
C PHE A 87 -7.11 15.00 -13.39
N ASN A 88 -7.55 16.16 -12.90
CA ASN A 88 -7.03 16.81 -11.70
C ASN A 88 -8.07 16.71 -10.58
N PRO A 89 -7.82 16.03 -9.45
CA PRO A 89 -8.79 15.87 -8.37
C PRO A 89 -9.21 17.17 -7.69
N LYS A 90 -8.37 18.22 -7.73
CA LYS A 90 -8.60 19.46 -7.00
C LYS A 90 -9.97 20.06 -7.30
N ASP A 91 -10.71 20.38 -6.24
CA ASP A 91 -12.05 21.00 -6.26
C ASP A 91 -13.16 20.14 -6.91
N LYS A 92 -12.86 18.89 -7.29
CA LYS A 92 -13.85 17.96 -7.87
C LYS A 92 -14.53 17.10 -6.80
N GLN A 93 -15.61 16.43 -7.20
CA GLN A 93 -16.24 15.40 -6.40
C GLN A 93 -15.86 14.00 -6.92
N ALA A 94 -15.74 13.03 -6.03
CA ALA A 94 -15.43 11.64 -6.40
C ALA A 94 -16.28 10.64 -5.62
N LEU A 95 -16.60 9.52 -6.27
CA LEU A 95 -17.17 8.33 -5.64
C LEU A 95 -16.11 7.22 -5.70
N VAL A 96 -15.73 6.68 -4.55
CA VAL A 96 -14.90 5.48 -4.44
C VAL A 96 -15.81 4.31 -4.08
N ILE A 97 -15.82 3.30 -4.95
CA ILE A 97 -16.56 2.04 -4.73
C ILE A 97 -15.55 0.98 -4.28
N GLY A 98 -15.73 0.50 -3.05
CA GLY A 98 -14.86 -0.45 -2.36
C GLY A 98 -13.93 0.22 -1.34
N THR A 99 -13.87 -0.34 -0.13
CA THR A 99 -13.01 0.11 0.98
C THR A 99 -11.97 -0.92 1.40
N GLY A 100 -11.63 -1.84 0.49
CA GLY A 100 -10.44 -2.68 0.63
C GLY A 100 -9.13 -1.86 0.55
N GLY A 101 -7.98 -2.51 0.75
CA GLY A 101 -6.69 -1.82 0.84
C GLY A 101 -6.33 -0.89 -0.34
N VAL A 102 -6.81 -1.19 -1.54
CA VAL A 102 -6.65 -0.31 -2.72
C VAL A 102 -7.63 0.87 -2.67
N GLY A 103 -8.91 0.62 -2.37
CA GLY A 103 -9.94 1.66 -2.29
C GLY A 103 -9.61 2.72 -1.24
N SER A 104 -9.19 2.30 -0.04
CA SER A 104 -8.74 3.21 1.00
C SER A 104 -7.51 4.04 0.57
N ALA A 105 -6.56 3.43 -0.15
CA ALA A 105 -5.37 4.14 -0.64
C ALA A 105 -5.72 5.20 -1.70
N ILE A 106 -6.67 4.89 -2.60
CA ILE A 106 -7.20 5.82 -3.60
C ILE A 106 -7.94 6.97 -2.93
N ALA A 107 -8.87 6.65 -2.02
CA ALA A 107 -9.62 7.63 -1.23
C ALA A 107 -8.68 8.61 -0.50
N TYR A 108 -7.69 8.09 0.23
CA TYR A 108 -6.69 8.89 0.92
C TYR A 108 -5.93 9.81 -0.05
N SER A 109 -5.51 9.28 -1.20
CA SER A 109 -4.76 10.07 -2.18
C SER A 109 -5.61 11.16 -2.83
N LEU A 110 -6.90 10.89 -3.09
CA LEU A 110 -7.84 11.91 -3.59
C LEU A 110 -8.03 13.04 -2.57
N CYS A 111 -8.16 12.71 -1.27
CA CYS A 111 -8.21 13.70 -0.20
C CYS A 111 -6.94 14.56 -0.16
N GLN A 112 -5.76 13.94 -0.17
CA GLN A 112 -4.48 14.67 -0.19
C GLN A 112 -4.31 15.52 -1.46
N ALA A 113 -4.96 15.15 -2.57
CA ALA A 113 -4.94 15.89 -3.83
C ALA A 113 -5.99 17.01 -3.92
N GLY A 114 -6.80 17.23 -2.86
CA GLY A 114 -7.72 18.35 -2.76
C GLY A 114 -9.10 18.12 -3.38
N VAL A 115 -9.59 16.89 -3.42
CA VAL A 115 -11.00 16.62 -3.76
C VAL A 115 -11.92 17.41 -2.82
N SER A 116 -12.95 18.08 -3.35
CA SER A 116 -13.87 18.90 -2.54
C SER A 116 -14.94 18.08 -1.83
N HIS A 117 -15.28 16.91 -2.40
CA HIS A 117 -16.23 15.98 -1.80
C HIS A 117 -15.90 14.54 -2.18
N LEU A 118 -15.83 13.65 -1.19
CA LEU A 118 -15.59 12.23 -1.40
C LEU A 118 -16.76 11.41 -0.85
N VAL A 119 -17.37 10.61 -1.72
CA VAL A 119 -18.36 9.59 -1.33
C VAL A 119 -17.68 8.23 -1.35
N ILE A 120 -17.94 7.42 -0.33
CA ILE A 120 -17.45 6.05 -0.21
C ILE A 120 -18.66 5.11 -0.23
N SER A 121 -18.56 4.03 -1.00
CA SER A 121 -19.60 2.99 -1.08
C SER A 121 -18.97 1.61 -1.05
N ASP A 122 -19.42 0.74 -0.15
CA ASP A 122 -19.02 -0.67 -0.10
C ASP A 122 -20.25 -1.52 0.28
N LEU A 123 -20.26 -2.78 -0.14
CA LEU A 123 -21.30 -3.75 0.25
C LEU A 123 -21.16 -4.16 1.72
N SER A 124 -19.94 -4.05 2.27
CA SER A 124 -19.62 -4.32 3.67
C SER A 124 -19.73 -3.04 4.50
N GLN A 125 -20.81 -2.91 5.27
CA GLN A 125 -21.01 -1.74 6.16
C GLN A 125 -19.93 -1.61 7.24
N GLU A 126 -19.26 -2.69 7.63
CA GLU A 126 -18.18 -2.66 8.64
C GLU A 126 -16.89 -1.99 8.13
N ARG A 127 -16.75 -1.82 6.81
CA ARG A 127 -15.54 -1.25 6.19
C ARG A 127 -15.78 0.14 5.59
N GLY A 128 -17.04 0.60 5.54
CA GLY A 128 -17.45 1.89 4.97
C GLY A 128 -17.16 3.07 5.88
#